data_AF-A0A1V5HE31-F1
#
_entry.id   AF-A0A1V5HE31-F1
#
_cell.length_a   1.000
_cell.length_b   1.000
_cell.length_c   1.000
_cell.angle_alpha   90.00
_cell.angle_beta   90.00
_cell.angle_gamma   90.00
#
_symmetry.space_group_name_H-M   'P 1'
#
loop_
_entity.id
_entity.type
_entity.pdbx_description
1 polymer ?
#
loop_
_entity_poly.entity_id
_entity_poly.type
_entity_poly.pdbx_seq_one_letter_code
_entity_poly.pdbx_strand_id
1 'polypeptide(L)'
;MVRTHLCQPDAAKSCAACCGIYNYVENTRHALVRRFEYRGALMARVRSGALSLDEYRVAVRHREDGRRIYKTIYSCEFAGFVDESRKRVGCMLHPMVTGGCDLRDNSFYGRDICDGHFCPSYQKLTENEALCVLAAVDDWYLYGSVITDIDFVKAFFRFTQNSLGEEISPEVVKASPALTGIMREYFSLKTTWPFRDVSKPRFGKYYFVGEEYAIDRIDYEKLGAAVPEYDPVFLSLSSCFIAKDELDRATGTIDNLFKGFCHEYDRSHREHH
;
A
#
# COMPACT_ATOMS: atom_id res chain seq x y z
N MET A 1 -13.02 15.16 -0.74
CA MET A 1 -12.67 14.08 0.20
C MET A 1 -13.18 12.78 -0.39
N VAL A 2 -12.39 11.72 -0.30
CA VAL A 2 -12.80 10.41 -0.83
C VAL A 2 -14.03 9.91 -0.07
N ARG A 3 -15.11 9.60 -0.80
CA ARG A 3 -16.37 9.04 -0.29
C ARG A 3 -16.25 7.54 -0.06
N THR A 4 -15.49 6.84 -0.90
CA THR A 4 -15.24 5.41 -0.77
C THR A 4 -14.36 5.10 0.45
N HIS A 5 -14.73 4.09 1.25
CA HIS A 5 -13.98 3.73 2.45
C HIS A 5 -12.68 2.98 2.10
N LEU A 6 -11.56 3.70 1.96
CA LEU A 6 -10.28 3.16 1.52
C LEU A 6 -9.75 1.95 2.32
N CYS A 7 -10.01 1.83 3.62
CA CYS A 7 -9.50 0.68 4.38
C CYS A 7 -10.27 -0.62 4.13
N GLN A 8 -11.55 -0.55 3.75
CA GLN A 8 -12.44 -1.70 3.55
C GLN A 8 -13.39 -1.38 2.37
N PRO A 9 -12.85 -1.19 1.15
CA PRO A 9 -13.62 -0.61 0.04
C PRO A 9 -14.62 -1.60 -0.55
N ASP A 10 -14.33 -2.90 -0.51
CA ASP A 10 -15.17 -3.96 -1.06
C ASP A 10 -14.87 -5.32 -0.39
N ALA A 11 -15.41 -6.41 -0.93
CA ALA A 11 -15.25 -7.77 -0.41
C ALA A 11 -13.93 -8.46 -0.83
N ALA A 12 -13.21 -7.94 -1.82
CA ALA A 12 -12.03 -8.55 -2.42
C ALA A 12 -10.71 -7.97 -1.88
N LYS A 13 -10.71 -6.72 -1.41
CA LYS A 13 -9.51 -6.03 -0.93
C LYS A 13 -9.77 -5.12 0.26
N SER A 14 -8.70 -4.74 0.92
CA SER A 14 -8.69 -3.91 2.13
C SER A 14 -7.28 -3.45 2.44
N CYS A 15 -7.14 -2.50 3.35
CA CYS A 15 -5.85 -2.01 3.81
C CYS A 15 -5.80 -2.01 5.34
N ALA A 16 -4.68 -2.49 5.89
CA ALA A 16 -4.36 -2.40 7.32
C ALA A 16 -3.00 -1.71 7.56
N ALA A 17 -2.59 -0.81 6.68
CA ALA A 17 -1.31 -0.08 6.77
C ALA A 17 -1.17 0.71 8.08
N CYS A 18 -2.25 1.38 8.54
CA CYS A 18 -2.25 2.10 9.81
C CYS A 18 -2.07 1.18 11.03
N CYS A 19 -2.34 -0.12 10.88
CA CYS A 19 -2.03 -1.11 11.91
C CYS A 19 -0.54 -1.55 11.87
N GLY A 20 0.28 -0.93 11.01
CA GLY A 20 1.72 -1.15 10.94
C GLY A 20 2.13 -2.45 10.23
N ILE A 21 1.28 -3.01 9.36
CA ILE A 21 1.58 -4.29 8.69
C ILE A 21 2.76 -4.21 7.72
N TYR A 22 3.03 -3.04 7.14
CA TYR A 22 4.19 -2.83 6.27
C TYR A 22 5.44 -2.40 7.04
N ASN A 23 5.33 -2.16 8.35
CA ASN A 23 6.42 -1.70 9.19
C ASN A 23 7.27 -2.86 9.76
N TYR A 24 6.89 -4.13 9.56
CA TYR A 24 7.78 -5.25 9.87
C TYR A 24 9.01 -5.22 8.94
N VAL A 25 10.18 -5.61 9.46
CA VAL A 25 11.37 -5.80 8.61
C VAL A 25 11.10 -6.89 7.55
N GLU A 26 10.49 -8.00 7.95
CA GLU A 26 9.97 -9.01 7.03
C GLU A 26 8.49 -8.73 6.72
N ASN A 27 8.23 -7.90 5.71
CA ASN A 27 6.88 -7.46 5.33
C ASN A 27 6.41 -8.02 3.97
N THR A 28 7.08 -9.04 3.42
CA THR A 28 6.64 -9.66 2.16
C THR A 28 5.23 -10.23 2.30
N ARG A 29 4.48 -10.27 1.18
CA ARG A 29 3.13 -10.85 1.16
C ARG A 29 3.08 -12.23 1.81
N HIS A 30 4.03 -13.10 1.47
CA HIS A 30 4.10 -14.46 2.02
C HIS A 30 4.35 -14.45 3.53
N ALA A 31 5.25 -13.60 4.03
CA ALA A 31 5.50 -13.48 5.46
C ALA A 31 4.28 -12.98 6.24
N LEU A 32 3.58 -11.98 5.68
CA LEU A 32 2.36 -11.44 6.28
C LEU A 32 1.21 -12.46 6.27
N VAL A 33 1.05 -13.24 5.19
CA VAL A 33 0.07 -14.35 5.15
C VAL A 33 0.33 -15.33 6.30
N ARG A 34 1.57 -15.83 6.45
CA ARG A 34 1.91 -16.77 7.53
C ARG A 34 1.63 -16.17 8.92
N ARG A 35 1.96 -14.89 9.09
CA ARG A 35 1.71 -14.14 10.32
C ARG A 35 0.22 -14.07 10.63
N PHE A 36 -0.59 -13.67 9.65
CA PHE A 36 -2.03 -13.50 9.81
C PHE A 36 -2.77 -14.83 9.98
N GLU A 37 -2.32 -15.91 9.34
CA GLU A 37 -2.87 -17.25 9.57
C GLU A 37 -2.64 -17.74 10.99
N TYR A 38 -1.42 -17.56 11.50
CA TYR A 38 -1.10 -17.91 12.89
C TYR A 38 -1.94 -17.10 13.88
N ARG A 39 -1.99 -15.79 13.71
CA ARG A 39 -2.81 -14.88 14.52
C ARG A 39 -4.29 -15.25 14.44
N GLY A 40 -4.81 -15.56 13.25
CA GLY A 40 -6.19 -15.97 13.06
C GLY A 40 -6.53 -17.26 13.81
N ALA A 41 -5.64 -18.26 13.77
CA ALA A 41 -5.81 -19.51 14.49
C ALA A 41 -5.83 -19.32 16.02
N LEU A 42 -4.94 -18.48 16.57
CA LEU A 42 -4.97 -18.13 17.98
C LEU A 42 -6.23 -17.35 18.33
N MET A 43 -6.64 -16.38 17.52
CA MET A 43 -7.83 -15.58 17.75
C MET A 43 -9.11 -16.42 17.68
N ALA A 44 -9.14 -17.48 16.87
CA ALA A 44 -10.25 -18.44 16.88
C ALA A 44 -10.39 -19.15 18.23
N ARG A 45 -9.27 -19.52 18.87
CA ARG A 45 -9.27 -20.06 20.25
C ARG A 45 -9.70 -19.03 21.28
N VAL A 46 -9.33 -17.76 21.09
CA VAL A 46 -9.83 -16.67 21.94
C VAL A 46 -11.35 -16.56 21.83
N ARG A 47 -11.89 -16.55 20.61
CA ARG A 47 -13.34 -16.48 20.37
C ARG A 47 -14.11 -17.68 20.93
N SER A 48 -13.50 -18.85 20.98
CA SER A 48 -14.10 -20.04 21.59
C SER A 48 -13.91 -20.13 23.11
N GLY A 49 -13.26 -19.14 23.75
CA GLY A 49 -12.93 -19.15 25.17
C GLY A 49 -11.82 -20.12 25.57
N ALA A 50 -11.12 -20.75 24.62
CA ALA A 50 -10.04 -21.72 24.87
C ALA A 50 -8.65 -21.07 25.03
N LEU A 51 -8.59 -19.74 24.96
CA LEU A 51 -7.40 -18.91 25.15
C LEU A 51 -7.86 -17.52 25.61
N SER A 52 -7.18 -16.91 26.56
CA SER A 52 -7.38 -15.50 26.89
C SER A 52 -6.67 -14.57 25.89
N LEU A 53 -7.05 -13.29 25.85
CA LEU A 53 -6.34 -12.29 25.05
C LEU A 53 -4.89 -12.06 25.50
N ASP A 54 -4.59 -12.26 26.78
CA ASP A 54 -3.21 -12.13 27.28
C ASP A 54 -2.35 -13.31 26.85
N GLU A 55 -2.87 -14.53 26.92
CA GLU A 55 -2.18 -15.71 26.38
C GLU A 55 -1.98 -15.60 24.86
N TYR A 56 -2.96 -15.02 24.13
CA TYR A 56 -2.80 -14.67 22.71
C TYR A 56 -1.58 -13.76 22.50
N ARG A 57 -1.46 -12.66 23.26
CA ARG A 57 -0.34 -11.71 23.12
C ARG A 57 0.99 -12.39 23.42
N VAL A 58 1.06 -13.20 24.48
CA VAL A 58 2.27 -13.94 24.84
C VAL A 58 2.67 -14.89 23.71
N ALA A 59 1.73 -15.65 23.15
CA ALA A 59 1.99 -16.57 22.06
C ALA A 59 2.49 -15.84 20.79
N VAL A 60 1.85 -14.72 20.42
CA VAL A 60 2.27 -13.88 19.30
C VAL A 60 3.68 -13.34 19.52
N ARG A 61 3.96 -12.73 20.68
CA ARG A 61 5.28 -12.16 21.00
C ARG A 61 6.39 -13.21 21.03
N HIS A 62 6.09 -14.44 21.44
CA HIS A 62 7.07 -15.51 21.50
C HIS A 62 7.44 -16.06 20.11
N ARG A 63 6.46 -16.14 19.20
CA ARG A 63 6.68 -16.71 17.86
C ARG A 63 7.20 -15.69 16.85
N GLU A 64 6.69 -14.48 16.91
CA GLU A 64 6.87 -13.50 15.84
C GLU A 64 8.12 -12.64 16.04
N ASP A 65 8.90 -12.48 14.96
CA ASP A 65 9.88 -11.39 14.90
C ASP A 65 9.13 -10.05 14.84
N GLY A 66 9.27 -9.28 15.93
CA GLY A 66 8.68 -7.96 16.13
C GLY A 66 9.61 -6.82 15.70
N ARG A 67 10.74 -7.10 15.03
CA ARG A 67 11.60 -6.04 14.47
C ARG A 67 10.82 -5.20 13.46
N ARG A 68 11.00 -3.90 13.59
CA ARG A 68 10.30 -2.88 12.80
C ARG A 68 11.29 -2.02 12.04
N ILE A 69 10.87 -1.56 10.86
CA ILE A 69 11.60 -0.56 10.07
C ILE A 69 11.65 0.74 10.87
N TYR A 70 10.51 1.17 11.41
CA TYR A 70 10.37 2.37 12.22
C TYR A 70 9.97 2.00 13.65
N LYS A 71 10.88 2.24 14.60
CA LYS A 71 10.70 1.85 16.01
C LYS A 71 9.55 2.60 16.71
N THR A 72 9.26 3.83 16.27
CA THR A 72 8.22 4.70 16.81
C THR A 72 6.81 4.30 16.33
N ILE A 73 6.70 3.61 15.19
CA ILE A 73 5.42 3.18 14.64
C ILE A 73 5.08 1.79 15.19
N TYR A 74 3.93 1.65 15.86
CA TYR A 74 3.50 0.36 16.39
C TYR A 74 3.05 -0.59 15.27
N SER A 75 3.34 -1.88 15.43
CA SER A 75 2.84 -2.93 14.53
C SER A 75 1.87 -3.81 15.33
N CYS A 76 0.57 -3.62 15.09
CA CYS A 76 -0.49 -4.19 15.89
C CYS A 76 -0.53 -5.72 15.75
N GLU A 77 -0.53 -6.42 16.89
CA GLU A 77 -0.66 -7.87 16.96
C GLU A 77 -2.03 -8.37 16.51
N PHE A 78 -3.06 -7.52 16.62
CA PHE A 78 -4.44 -7.86 16.27
C PHE A 78 -4.80 -7.63 14.80
N ALA A 79 -3.85 -7.13 14.00
CA ALA A 79 -4.00 -7.08 12.55
C ALA A 79 -3.88 -8.49 11.95
N GLY A 80 -4.87 -8.89 11.15
CA GLY A 80 -4.93 -10.21 10.53
C GLY A 80 -6.02 -10.29 9.46
N PHE A 81 -6.31 -11.49 8.97
CA PHE A 81 -7.44 -11.72 8.08
C PHE A 81 -8.76 -11.51 8.82
N VAL A 82 -9.71 -10.83 8.18
CA VAL A 82 -11.03 -10.49 8.75
C VAL A 82 -12.20 -11.17 8.03
N ASP A 83 -11.88 -12.05 7.07
CA ASP A 83 -12.82 -12.87 6.34
C ASP A 83 -12.27 -14.29 6.16
N GLU A 84 -13.17 -15.25 5.96
CA GLU A 84 -12.81 -16.66 5.79
C GLU A 84 -12.02 -16.93 4.51
N SER A 85 -12.28 -16.16 3.45
CA SER A 85 -11.61 -16.29 2.17
C SER A 85 -10.19 -15.70 2.15
N ARG A 86 -9.75 -15.09 3.25
CA ARG A 86 -8.42 -14.46 3.43
C ARG A 86 -8.12 -13.41 2.37
N LYS A 87 -9.15 -12.71 1.89
CA LYS A 87 -9.03 -11.64 0.89
C LYS A 87 -8.88 -10.27 1.53
N ARG A 88 -9.36 -10.12 2.76
CA ARG A 88 -9.36 -8.88 3.51
C ARG A 88 -8.57 -8.99 4.80
N VAL A 89 -7.82 -7.95 5.08
CA VAL A 89 -7.06 -7.73 6.31
C VAL A 89 -7.67 -6.57 7.09
N GLY A 90 -7.52 -6.61 8.40
CA GLY A 90 -8.07 -5.58 9.29
C GLY A 90 -7.85 -5.94 10.75
N CYS A 91 -8.54 -5.24 11.63
CA CYS A 91 -8.48 -5.48 13.05
C CYS A 91 -9.41 -6.63 13.45
N MET A 92 -8.87 -7.71 14.00
CA MET A 92 -9.67 -8.85 14.48
C MET A 92 -10.47 -8.55 15.76
N LEU A 93 -10.24 -7.39 16.39
CA LEU A 93 -10.97 -6.88 17.55
C LEU A 93 -12.10 -5.90 17.17
N HIS A 94 -12.23 -5.57 15.88
CA HIS A 94 -13.18 -4.58 15.41
C HIS A 94 -14.63 -5.08 15.56
N PRO A 95 -15.60 -4.25 15.98
CA PRO A 95 -16.99 -4.65 16.17
C PRO A 95 -17.62 -5.32 14.93
N MET A 96 -17.22 -4.91 13.72
CA MET A 96 -17.69 -5.55 12.48
C MET A 96 -17.20 -7.01 12.30
N VAL A 97 -16.15 -7.41 13.00
CA VAL A 97 -15.59 -8.78 12.98
C VAL A 97 -16.06 -9.60 14.18
N THR A 98 -16.41 -8.94 15.28
CA THR A 98 -16.75 -9.54 16.58
C THR A 98 -18.25 -9.48 16.89
N GLY A 99 -19.11 -9.35 15.86
CA GLY A 99 -20.57 -9.38 16.02
C GLY A 99 -21.12 -8.19 16.81
N GLY A 100 -20.49 -7.03 16.72
CA GLY A 100 -20.89 -5.78 17.38
C GLY A 100 -20.16 -5.49 18.69
N CYS A 101 -19.42 -6.44 19.25
CA CYS A 101 -18.66 -6.23 20.48
C CYS A 101 -17.33 -5.53 20.20
N ASP A 102 -17.20 -4.25 20.53
CA ASP A 102 -15.95 -3.53 20.31
C ASP A 102 -14.88 -3.94 21.32
N LEU A 103 -13.85 -4.64 20.85
CA LEU A 103 -12.74 -5.12 21.68
C LEU A 103 -11.48 -4.27 21.51
N ARG A 104 -11.54 -3.14 20.76
CA ARG A 104 -10.35 -2.33 20.39
C ARG A 104 -9.65 -1.68 21.59
N ASP A 105 -10.28 -1.58 22.75
CA ASP A 105 -9.63 -1.16 24.00
C ASP A 105 -8.52 -2.14 24.46
N ASN A 106 -8.48 -3.34 23.88
CA ASN A 106 -7.37 -4.27 24.04
C ASN A 106 -6.19 -3.96 23.09
N SER A 107 -6.33 -3.10 22.09
CA SER A 107 -5.20 -2.76 21.22
C SER A 107 -4.31 -1.68 21.87
N PHE A 108 -3.04 -1.58 21.44
CA PHE A 108 -2.13 -0.55 21.94
C PHE A 108 -2.66 0.87 21.78
N TYR A 109 -3.31 1.18 20.65
CA TYR A 109 -3.89 2.50 20.39
C TYR A 109 -5.24 2.71 21.08
N GLY A 110 -5.90 1.66 21.56
CA GLY A 110 -7.24 1.73 22.13
C GLY A 110 -8.32 2.06 21.10
N ARG A 111 -9.58 2.10 21.54
CA ARG A 111 -10.73 2.38 20.67
C ARG A 111 -10.71 3.81 20.13
N ASP A 112 -10.49 4.81 20.98
CA ASP A 112 -10.66 6.22 20.61
C ASP A 112 -9.72 6.66 19.48
N ILE A 113 -8.45 6.26 19.54
CA ILE A 113 -7.48 6.54 18.47
C ILE A 113 -7.83 5.75 17.21
N CYS A 114 -8.14 4.45 17.37
CA CYS A 114 -8.44 3.59 16.22
C CYS A 114 -9.68 4.04 15.44
N ASP A 115 -10.73 4.52 16.12
CA ASP A 115 -12.02 4.87 15.53
C ASP A 115 -11.97 6.17 14.71
N GLY A 116 -11.21 7.15 15.19
CA GLY A 116 -11.07 8.45 14.51
C GLY A 116 -9.96 8.52 13.47
N HIS A 117 -9.16 7.46 13.29
CA HIS A 117 -7.94 7.54 12.48
C HIS A 117 -8.18 7.23 10.99
N PHE A 118 -8.06 8.26 10.16
CA PHE A 118 -7.96 8.15 8.71
C PHE A 118 -6.58 8.57 8.22
N CYS A 119 -5.97 7.76 7.35
CA CYS A 119 -4.66 8.11 6.80
C CYS A 119 -4.76 9.31 5.83
N PRO A 120 -3.63 9.99 5.53
CA PRO A 120 -3.65 11.16 4.67
C PRO A 120 -4.22 10.91 3.26
N SER A 121 -4.29 9.66 2.78
CA SER A 121 -4.87 9.32 1.48
C SER A 121 -6.33 9.76 1.36
N TYR A 122 -7.12 9.73 2.44
CA TYR A 122 -8.51 10.19 2.43
C TYR A 122 -8.65 11.69 2.12
N GLN A 123 -7.62 12.47 2.45
CA GLN A 123 -7.59 13.92 2.27
C GLN A 123 -6.84 14.35 1.02
N LYS A 124 -5.81 13.59 0.61
CA LYS A 124 -4.90 13.97 -0.47
C LYS A 124 -5.26 13.38 -1.83
N LEU A 125 -5.83 12.18 -1.87
CA LEU A 125 -6.32 11.60 -3.12
C LEU A 125 -7.67 12.20 -3.50
N THR A 126 -7.90 12.36 -4.80
CA THR A 126 -9.25 12.64 -5.32
C THR A 126 -10.08 11.35 -5.34
N GLU A 127 -11.39 11.49 -5.48
CA GLU A 127 -12.26 10.31 -5.66
C GLU A 127 -11.86 9.52 -6.91
N ASN A 128 -11.60 10.22 -8.01
CA ASN A 128 -11.26 9.59 -9.29
C ASN A 128 -9.96 8.79 -9.20
N GLU A 129 -8.92 9.35 -8.57
CA GLU A 129 -7.66 8.66 -8.34
C GLU A 129 -7.86 7.38 -7.51
N ALA A 130 -8.63 7.47 -6.42
CA ALA A 130 -8.94 6.32 -5.57
C ALA A 130 -9.74 5.24 -6.30
N LEU A 131 -10.77 5.62 -7.07
CA LEU A 131 -11.61 4.70 -7.84
C LEU A 131 -10.81 3.98 -8.94
N CYS A 132 -9.89 4.67 -9.60
CA CYS A 132 -8.99 4.04 -10.58
C CYS A 132 -8.05 3.02 -9.93
N VAL A 133 -7.47 3.33 -8.76
CA VAL A 133 -6.66 2.36 -7.99
C VAL A 133 -7.49 1.14 -7.62
N LEU A 134 -8.74 1.35 -7.16
CA LEU A 134 -9.67 0.28 -6.82
C LEU A 134 -10.07 -0.59 -8.02
N ALA A 135 -10.14 -0.01 -9.22
CA ALA A 135 -10.43 -0.75 -10.46
C ALA A 135 -9.22 -1.59 -10.92
N ALA A 136 -8.00 -1.08 -10.74
CA ALA A 136 -6.79 -1.75 -11.21
C ALA A 136 -6.29 -2.88 -10.29
N VAL A 137 -6.44 -2.74 -8.97
CA VAL A 137 -5.85 -3.67 -7.98
C VAL A 137 -6.94 -4.49 -7.29
N ASP A 138 -6.75 -5.80 -7.16
CA ASP A 138 -7.76 -6.74 -6.67
C ASP A 138 -7.32 -7.56 -5.44
N ASP A 139 -6.14 -7.30 -4.87
CA ASP A 139 -5.65 -7.95 -3.66
C ASP A 139 -5.25 -6.95 -2.57
N TRP A 140 -5.39 -7.35 -1.30
CA TRP A 140 -5.14 -6.48 -0.14
C TRP A 140 -3.68 -5.99 -0.03
N TYR A 141 -2.71 -6.79 -0.47
CA TYR A 141 -1.29 -6.51 -0.25
C TYR A 141 -0.82 -5.42 -1.20
N LEU A 142 -1.06 -5.60 -2.50
CA LEU A 142 -0.72 -4.57 -3.47
C LEU A 142 -1.57 -3.32 -3.21
N TYR A 143 -2.89 -3.48 -3.02
CA TYR A 143 -3.80 -2.35 -2.80
C TYR A 143 -3.37 -1.51 -1.60
N GLY A 144 -3.13 -2.14 -0.45
CA GLY A 144 -2.71 -1.42 0.74
C GLY A 144 -1.36 -0.72 0.57
N SER A 145 -0.41 -1.31 -0.17
CA SER A 145 0.90 -0.68 -0.43
C SER A 145 0.81 0.53 -1.38
N VAL A 146 -0.16 0.53 -2.29
CA VAL A 146 -0.38 1.57 -3.30
C VAL A 146 -1.22 2.70 -2.73
N ILE A 147 -2.38 2.39 -2.14
CA ILE A 147 -3.36 3.40 -1.73
C ILE A 147 -2.82 4.34 -0.63
N THR A 148 -1.85 3.87 0.16
CA THR A 148 -1.20 4.69 1.18
C THR A 148 0.03 5.44 0.69
N ASP A 149 0.51 5.15 -0.52
CA ASP A 149 1.61 5.88 -1.15
C ASP A 149 1.07 6.98 -2.06
N ILE A 150 0.71 8.11 -1.43
CA ILE A 150 0.07 9.24 -2.10
C ILE A 150 0.93 9.79 -3.23
N ASP A 151 2.24 9.89 -3.02
CA ASP A 151 3.15 10.44 -4.02
C ASP A 151 3.23 9.53 -5.25
N PHE A 152 3.25 8.21 -5.05
CA PHE A 152 3.25 7.23 -6.13
C PHE A 152 1.98 7.27 -6.99
N VAL A 153 0.82 7.37 -6.34
CA VAL A 153 -0.47 7.51 -7.03
C VAL A 153 -0.55 8.86 -7.74
N LYS A 154 -0.26 9.96 -7.04
CA LYS A 154 -0.29 11.31 -7.62
C LYS A 154 0.68 11.49 -8.78
N ALA A 155 1.86 10.86 -8.72
CA ALA A 155 2.82 10.92 -9.81
C ALA A 155 2.22 10.33 -11.09
N PHE A 156 1.61 9.14 -11.02
CA PHE A 156 0.94 8.52 -12.16
C PHE A 156 -0.05 9.49 -12.82
N PHE A 157 -1.04 9.97 -12.04
CA PHE A 157 -2.08 10.85 -12.57
C PHE A 157 -1.53 12.18 -13.07
N ARG A 158 -0.55 12.76 -12.39
CA ARG A 158 0.08 14.00 -12.87
C ARG A 158 0.71 13.80 -14.25
N PHE A 159 1.47 12.73 -14.46
CA PHE A 159 2.14 12.49 -15.75
C PHE A 159 1.15 12.18 -16.87
N THR A 160 0.21 11.28 -16.62
CA THR A 160 -0.74 10.85 -17.65
C THR A 160 -1.74 11.96 -17.98
N GLN A 161 -2.32 12.64 -16.98
CA GLN A 161 -3.26 13.74 -17.22
C GLN A 161 -2.61 14.96 -17.87
N ASN A 162 -1.36 15.30 -17.51
CA ASN A 162 -0.65 16.38 -18.20
C ASN A 162 -0.40 16.05 -19.68
N SER A 163 -0.15 14.78 -20.00
CA SER A 163 0.02 14.33 -21.38
C SER A 163 -1.30 14.28 -22.16
N LEU A 164 -2.40 13.87 -21.51
CA LEU A 164 -3.73 13.78 -22.13
C LEU A 164 -4.41 15.15 -22.24
N GLY A 165 -4.09 16.08 -21.34
CA GLY A 165 -4.75 17.38 -21.26
C GLY A 165 -6.12 17.33 -20.57
N GLU A 166 -6.48 16.22 -19.92
CA GLU A 166 -7.76 16.03 -19.24
C GLU A 166 -7.64 15.18 -17.97
N GLU A 167 -8.71 15.16 -17.17
CA GLU A 167 -8.80 14.30 -15.99
C GLU A 167 -9.17 12.86 -16.41
N ILE A 168 -8.49 11.87 -15.80
CA ILE A 168 -8.77 10.46 -16.07
C ILE A 168 -10.09 10.04 -15.42
N SER A 169 -11.02 9.53 -16.22
CA SER A 169 -12.30 8.98 -15.77
C SER A 169 -12.13 7.54 -15.24
N PRO A 170 -12.55 7.27 -13.99
CA PRO A 170 -12.59 5.91 -13.45
C PRO A 170 -13.46 4.95 -14.24
N GLU A 171 -14.51 5.44 -14.87
CA GLU A 171 -15.48 4.68 -15.65
C GLU A 171 -14.84 4.16 -16.94
N VAL A 172 -14.07 5.00 -17.63
CA VAL A 172 -13.27 4.62 -18.81
C VAL A 172 -12.21 3.59 -18.41
N VAL A 173 -11.49 3.84 -17.32
CA VAL A 173 -10.50 2.88 -16.79
C VAL A 173 -11.15 1.55 -16.47
N LYS A 174 -12.28 1.54 -15.75
CA LYS A 174 -13.00 0.32 -15.35
C LYS A 174 -13.57 -0.44 -16.54
N ALA A 175 -13.98 0.25 -17.61
CA ALA A 175 -14.52 -0.36 -18.81
C ALA A 175 -13.44 -1.01 -19.69
N SER A 176 -12.18 -0.59 -19.60
CA SER A 176 -11.07 -1.11 -20.42
C SER A 176 -10.15 -2.07 -19.63
N PRO A 177 -10.17 -3.39 -19.94
CA PRO A 177 -9.21 -4.34 -19.39
C PRO A 177 -7.75 -3.97 -19.69
N ALA A 178 -7.48 -3.30 -20.82
CA ALA A 178 -6.14 -2.86 -21.18
C ALA A 178 -5.66 -1.72 -20.25
N LEU A 179 -6.50 -0.71 -19.98
CA LEU A 179 -6.18 0.36 -19.03
C LEU A 179 -5.95 -0.17 -17.62
N THR A 180 -6.85 -1.02 -17.12
CA THR A 180 -6.66 -1.65 -15.80
C THR A 180 -5.40 -2.51 -15.76
N GLY A 181 -5.05 -3.19 -16.86
CA GLY A 181 -3.82 -3.97 -17.01
C GLY A 181 -2.57 -3.11 -16.87
N ILE A 182 -2.47 -2.01 -17.60
CA ILE A 182 -1.33 -1.09 -17.57
C ILE A 182 -1.19 -0.44 -16.18
N MET A 183 -2.30 0.02 -15.60
CA MET A 183 -2.29 0.57 -14.24
C MET A 183 -1.85 -0.47 -13.21
N ARG A 184 -2.33 -1.72 -13.33
CA ARG A 184 -1.90 -2.81 -12.46
C ARG A 184 -0.42 -3.10 -12.62
N GLU A 185 0.12 -3.06 -13.83
CA GLU A 185 1.55 -3.23 -14.09
C GLU A 185 2.39 -2.14 -13.41
N TYR A 186 2.01 -0.86 -13.58
CA TYR A 186 2.64 0.25 -12.86
C TYR A 186 2.55 0.08 -11.34
N PHE A 187 1.38 -0.25 -10.81
CA PHE A 187 1.22 -0.44 -9.38
C PHE A 187 2.04 -1.62 -8.84
N SER A 188 2.15 -2.70 -9.62
CA SER A 188 2.92 -3.89 -9.27
C SER A 188 4.41 -3.61 -9.07
N LEU A 189 4.94 -2.50 -9.61
CA LEU A 189 6.31 -2.07 -9.33
C LEU A 189 6.59 -1.90 -7.82
N LYS A 190 5.56 -1.64 -6.99
CA LYS A 190 5.71 -1.66 -5.51
C LYS A 190 6.26 -2.99 -4.98
N THR A 191 6.12 -4.09 -5.71
CA THR A 191 6.58 -5.41 -5.30
C THR A 191 7.61 -6.01 -6.26
N THR A 192 7.63 -5.58 -7.52
CA THR A 192 8.49 -6.17 -8.57
C THR A 192 9.66 -5.30 -9.01
N TRP A 193 9.78 -4.07 -8.49
CA TRP A 193 10.81 -3.13 -8.93
C TRP A 193 12.24 -3.66 -8.73
N PRO A 194 13.02 -3.85 -9.81
CA PRO A 194 14.32 -4.52 -9.72
C PRO A 194 15.42 -3.64 -9.14
N PHE A 195 15.24 -2.31 -9.14
CA PHE A 195 16.22 -1.35 -8.63
C PHE A 195 15.92 -0.95 -7.17
N ARG A 196 15.13 -1.74 -6.44
CA ARG A 196 14.75 -1.45 -5.06
C ARG A 196 15.94 -1.65 -4.13
N ASP A 197 16.20 -0.66 -3.28
CA ASP A 197 17.18 -0.79 -2.20
C ASP A 197 16.63 -1.69 -1.08
N VAL A 198 17.17 -2.90 -0.99
CA VAL A 198 16.84 -3.87 0.07
C VAL A 198 17.67 -3.67 1.35
N SER A 199 18.74 -2.88 1.31
CA SER A 199 19.60 -2.62 2.47
C SER A 199 18.98 -1.61 3.44
N LYS A 200 18.11 -0.74 2.93
CA LYS A 200 17.35 0.26 3.68
C LYS A 200 15.85 0.08 3.46
N PRO A 201 15.22 -0.90 4.14
CA PRO A 201 13.78 -1.10 4.05
C PRO A 201 13.07 0.22 4.39
N ARG A 202 12.14 0.64 3.54
CA ARG A 202 11.33 1.84 3.75
C ARG A 202 9.94 1.68 3.14
N PHE A 203 9.02 2.49 3.62
CA PHE A 203 7.67 2.56 3.09
C PHE A 203 7.44 3.93 2.44
N GLY A 204 7.37 3.95 1.11
CA GLY A 204 7.34 5.19 0.32
C GLY A 204 8.68 5.94 0.38
N LYS A 205 8.62 7.27 0.36
CA LYS A 205 9.81 8.15 0.33
C LYS A 205 10.43 8.46 1.69
N TYR A 206 9.79 8.05 2.79
CA TYR A 206 10.22 8.42 4.15
C TYR A 206 11.13 7.34 4.74
N TYR A 207 12.17 7.76 5.47
CA TYR A 207 12.91 6.89 6.37
C TYR A 207 13.20 7.64 7.68
N PHE A 208 13.53 6.91 8.74
CA PHE A 208 13.82 7.52 10.04
C PHE A 208 15.31 7.47 10.34
N VAL A 209 15.87 8.60 10.77
CA VAL A 209 17.20 8.70 11.35
C VAL A 209 17.02 8.98 12.83
N GLY A 210 17.14 7.96 13.67
CA GLY A 210 16.78 8.07 15.09
C GLY A 210 15.28 8.28 15.28
N GLU A 211 14.88 9.45 15.81
CA GLU A 211 13.48 9.85 16.01
C GLU A 211 12.98 10.86 14.96
N GLU A 212 13.84 11.32 14.05
CA GLU A 212 13.51 12.33 13.04
C GLU A 212 13.12 11.74 11.68
N TYR A 213 12.16 12.39 11.02
CA TYR A 213 11.72 12.07 9.67
C TYR A 213 12.71 12.62 8.63
N ALA A 214 13.24 11.75 7.77
CA ALA A 214 14.04 12.12 6.62
C ALA A 214 13.36 11.68 5.31
N ILE A 215 13.48 12.52 4.27
CA ILE A 215 13.08 12.17 2.91
C ILE A 215 14.32 11.64 2.20
N ASP A 216 14.20 10.45 1.60
CA ASP A 216 15.30 9.87 0.84
C ASP A 216 15.62 10.69 -0.41
N ARG A 217 16.87 10.61 -0.87
CA ARG A 217 17.33 11.31 -2.07
C ARG A 217 18.20 10.39 -2.89
N ILE A 218 17.95 10.38 -4.19
CA ILE A 218 18.80 9.68 -5.15
C ILE A 218 19.89 10.66 -5.60
N ASP A 219 21.15 10.22 -5.52
CA ASP A 219 22.31 11.03 -5.88
C ASP A 219 22.56 10.94 -7.39
N TYR A 220 21.80 11.70 -8.18
CA TYR A 220 21.89 11.70 -9.64
C TYR A 220 23.22 12.25 -10.16
N GLU A 221 23.88 13.14 -9.40
CA GLU A 221 25.19 13.68 -9.77
C GLU A 221 26.24 12.56 -9.85
N LYS A 222 26.22 11.61 -8.91
CA LYS A 222 27.09 10.41 -8.98
C LYS A 222 26.82 9.53 -10.18
N LEU A 223 25.61 9.58 -10.74
CA LEU A 223 25.22 8.87 -11.95
C LEU A 223 25.56 9.66 -13.22
N GLY A 224 26.10 10.88 -13.09
CA GLY A 224 26.34 11.78 -14.21
C GLY A 224 25.04 12.22 -14.91
N ALA A 225 23.95 12.34 -14.16
CA ALA A 225 22.62 12.67 -14.68
C ALA A 225 22.01 13.88 -13.96
N ALA A 226 21.19 14.64 -14.66
CA ALA A 226 20.28 15.59 -14.02
C ALA A 226 19.16 14.83 -13.30
N VAL A 227 18.45 15.51 -12.39
CA VAL A 227 17.27 14.94 -11.73
C VAL A 227 16.20 14.65 -12.79
N PRO A 228 15.78 13.39 -12.97
CA PRO A 228 14.77 13.01 -13.94
C PRO A 228 13.37 13.45 -13.47
N GLU A 229 12.46 13.67 -14.41
CA GLU A 229 11.07 14.03 -14.09
C GLU A 229 10.40 12.96 -13.21
N TYR A 230 10.73 11.68 -13.43
CA TYR A 230 10.19 10.55 -12.69
C TYR A 230 10.78 10.34 -11.29
N ASP A 231 11.61 11.25 -10.78
CA ASP A 231 12.18 11.18 -9.43
C ASP A 231 11.14 10.84 -8.33
N PRO A 232 9.93 11.44 -8.30
CA PRO A 232 8.92 11.08 -7.30
C PRO A 232 8.48 9.62 -7.35
N VAL A 233 8.48 9.01 -8.54
CA VAL A 233 8.18 7.59 -8.74
C VAL A 233 9.32 6.75 -8.19
N PHE A 234 10.57 7.09 -8.52
CA PHE A 234 11.75 6.37 -8.07
C PHE A 234 11.91 6.40 -6.54
N LEU A 235 11.67 7.54 -5.90
CA LEU A 235 11.67 7.64 -4.44
C LEU A 235 10.61 6.74 -3.80
N SER A 236 9.41 6.71 -4.37
CA SER A 236 8.29 5.87 -3.88
C SER A 236 8.53 4.36 -4.08
N LEU A 237 9.29 4.01 -5.12
CA LEU A 237 9.76 2.65 -5.39
C LEU A 237 11.01 2.27 -4.60
N SER A 238 11.52 3.19 -3.79
CA SER A 238 12.72 2.99 -2.99
C SER A 238 13.94 2.66 -3.86
N SER A 239 14.06 3.31 -5.02
CA SER A 239 15.11 3.05 -5.99
C SER A 239 16.50 3.33 -5.44
N CYS A 240 17.47 2.52 -5.86
CA CYS A 240 18.91 2.78 -5.77
C CYS A 240 19.53 2.30 -7.08
N PHE A 241 20.27 3.18 -7.73
CA PHE A 241 20.94 2.91 -9.00
C PHE A 241 22.45 2.94 -8.78
N ILE A 242 23.14 1.92 -9.31
CA ILE A 242 24.60 1.79 -9.23
C ILE A 242 25.26 2.48 -10.42
N ALA A 243 24.58 2.49 -11.57
CA ALA A 243 25.09 3.05 -12.81
C ALA A 243 24.00 3.79 -13.59
N LYS A 244 24.44 4.69 -14.49
CA LYS A 244 23.55 5.44 -15.37
C LYS A 244 22.65 4.55 -16.24
N ASP A 245 23.15 3.39 -16.69
CA ASP A 245 22.36 2.41 -17.46
C ASP A 245 21.12 1.93 -16.70
N GLU A 246 21.23 1.72 -15.38
CA GLU A 246 20.09 1.30 -14.57
C GLU A 246 19.04 2.41 -14.46
N LEU A 247 19.48 3.66 -14.32
CA LEU A 247 18.60 4.83 -14.35
C LEU A 247 17.89 4.98 -15.71
N ASP A 248 18.62 4.78 -16.81
CA ASP A 248 18.08 4.88 -18.17
C ASP A 248 17.04 3.78 -18.43
N ARG A 249 17.33 2.54 -18.00
CA ARG A 249 16.37 1.42 -18.04
C ARG A 249 15.14 1.69 -17.18
N ALA A 250 15.33 2.17 -15.95
CA ALA A 250 14.23 2.52 -15.06
C ALA A 250 13.33 3.60 -15.67
N THR A 251 13.94 4.62 -16.27
CA THR A 251 13.23 5.68 -16.99
C THR A 251 12.43 5.12 -18.16
N GLY A 252 13.03 4.25 -18.97
CA GLY A 252 12.33 3.58 -20.07
C GLY A 252 11.14 2.74 -19.61
N THR A 253 11.26 2.01 -18.49
CA THR A 253 10.13 1.26 -17.92
C THR A 253 8.96 2.17 -17.55
N ILE A 254 9.22 3.28 -16.85
CA ILE A 254 8.15 4.21 -16.42
C ILE A 254 7.54 4.94 -17.62
N ASP A 255 8.39 5.41 -18.55
CA ASP A 255 7.96 6.11 -19.76
C ASP A 255 7.06 5.24 -20.64
N ASN A 256 7.43 3.97 -20.85
CA ASN A 256 6.62 3.02 -21.62
C ASN A 256 5.24 2.79 -20.99
N LEU A 257 5.16 2.67 -19.66
CA LEU A 257 3.88 2.50 -18.96
C LEU A 257 3.00 3.75 -19.11
N PHE A 258 3.56 4.94 -18.95
CA PHE A 258 2.80 6.19 -19.05
C PHE A 258 2.33 6.45 -20.48
N LYS A 259 3.21 6.31 -21.47
CA LYS A 259 2.85 6.45 -22.90
C LYS A 259 1.85 5.40 -23.33
N GLY A 260 2.04 4.14 -22.91
CA GLY A 260 1.10 3.05 -23.17
C GLY A 260 -0.28 3.34 -22.59
N PHE A 261 -0.35 3.84 -21.35
CA PHE A 261 -1.61 4.26 -20.74
C PHE A 261 -2.28 5.40 -21.52
N CYS A 262 -1.55 6.47 -21.83
CA CYS A 262 -2.12 7.62 -22.54
C CYS A 262 -2.65 7.21 -23.93
N HIS A 263 -1.89 6.42 -24.68
CA HIS A 263 -2.31 5.93 -26.00
C HIS A 263 -3.60 5.10 -25.92
N GLU A 264 -3.68 4.19 -24.95
CA GLU A 264 -4.85 3.34 -24.76
C GLU A 264 -6.06 4.13 -24.23
N TYR A 265 -5.81 5.17 -23.43
CA TYR A 265 -6.86 6.03 -22.90
C TYR A 265 -7.49 6.86 -24.03
N ASP A 266 -6.68 7.51 -24.87
CA ASP A 266 -7.15 8.22 -26.06
C ASP A 266 -7.98 7.32 -26.99
N ARG A 267 -7.54 6.06 -27.17
CA ARG A 267 -8.25 5.08 -27.98
C ARG A 267 -9.62 4.72 -27.37
N SER A 268 -9.63 4.36 -26.09
CA SER A 268 -10.85 3.97 -25.37
C SER A 268 -11.84 5.14 -25.25
N HIS A 269 -11.35 6.36 -25.05
CA HIS A 269 -12.18 7.55 -24.92
C HIS A 269 -12.90 7.88 -26.23
N ARG A 270 -12.24 7.72 -27.38
CA ARG A 270 -12.84 7.92 -28.70
C ARG A 270 -13.86 6.85 -29.11
N GLU A 271 -13.78 5.64 -28.55
CA GLU A 271 -14.73 4.56 -28.83
C GLU A 271 -16.06 4.73 -28.05
N HIS A 272 -16.05 5.57 -27.00
CA HIS A 272 -17.19 5.82 -26.12
C HIS A 272 -17.85 7.20 -26.31
N HIS A 273 -17.37 8.00 -27.26
CA HIS A 273 -17.90 9.30 -27.67
C HIS A 273 -18.23 9.32 -29.17
#